data_AF-A0A176XC42-F1
#
_entry.id   AF-A0A176XC42-F1
#
_cell.length_a   1.000
_cell.length_b   1.000
_cell.length_c   1.000
_cell.angle_alpha   90.00
_cell.angle_beta   90.00
_cell.angle_gamma   90.00
#
_symmetry.space_group_name_H-M   'P 1'
#
loop_
_entity.id
_entity.type
_entity.pdbx_description
1 polymer ?
#
loop_
_entity_poly.entity_id
_entity_poly.type
_entity_poly.pdbx_seq_one_letter_code
_entity_poly.pdbx_strand_id
1 'polypeptide(L)'
;MIKQQMMSPALALMHWRENKMSMDKVLSHTGYARWSDLAADHQEALENQENAIQDMLMSPEERQREEDVEAVWDQHGDFLREFVPPPEYDEEIERLLPLIKKTRQLQNAARSKPFRDAVRRRQSALQ
;
A
#
# COMPACT_ATOMS: atom_id res chain seq x y z
N MET A 1 -19.79 -36.00 12.25
CA MET A 1 -18.85 -35.46 11.25
C MET A 1 -17.82 -34.61 11.99
N ILE A 2 -16.57 -35.06 12.02
CA ILE A 2 -15.47 -34.27 12.59
C ILE A 2 -15.24 -33.11 11.61
N LYS A 3 -15.38 -31.87 12.07
CA LYS A 3 -15.00 -30.69 11.27
C LYS A 3 -13.51 -30.84 10.97
N GLN A 4 -13.15 -31.17 9.73
CA GLN A 4 -11.78 -31.00 9.29
C GLN A 4 -11.46 -29.51 9.45
N GLN A 5 -10.63 -29.15 10.43
CA GLN A 5 -10.10 -27.81 10.53
C GLN A 5 -9.32 -27.56 9.24
N MET A 6 -9.76 -26.58 8.46
CA MET A 6 -9.01 -26.14 7.31
C MET A 6 -7.70 -25.54 7.80
N MET A 7 -6.59 -25.99 7.22
CA MET A 7 -5.25 -25.50 7.50
C MET A 7 -4.96 -24.32 6.58
N SER A 8 -4.11 -23.39 7.05
CA SER A 8 -3.58 -22.36 6.16
C SER A 8 -2.66 -23.00 5.11
N PRO A 9 -2.54 -22.40 3.92
CA PRO A 9 -1.64 -22.84 2.85
C PRO A 9 -0.22 -23.11 3.35
N ALA A 10 0.35 -22.18 4.11
CA ALA A 10 1.71 -22.28 4.66
C ALA A 10 1.87 -23.49 5.60
N LEU A 11 0.90 -23.73 6.49
CA LEU A 11 0.95 -24.85 7.42
C LEU A 11 0.82 -26.20 6.69
N ALA A 12 -0.05 -26.27 5.69
CA ALA A 12 -0.25 -27.49 4.92
C ALA A 12 0.98 -27.83 4.05
N LEU A 13 1.61 -26.83 3.44
CA LEU A 13 2.87 -26.98 2.70
C LEU A 13 4.05 -27.37 3.62
N MET A 14 4.10 -26.86 4.85
CA MET A 14 5.07 -27.30 5.85
C MET A 14 4.89 -28.78 6.19
N HIS A 15 3.65 -29.24 6.41
CA HIS A 15 3.37 -30.66 6.67
C HIS A 15 3.66 -31.56 5.46
N TRP A 16 3.48 -31.05 4.24
CA TRP A 16 3.92 -31.74 3.02
C TRP A 16 5.44 -31.95 3.02
N ARG A 17 6.20 -30.88 3.27
CA ARG A 17 7.67 -30.89 3.23
C ARG A 17 8.32 -31.69 4.36
N GLU A 18 7.84 -31.52 5.59
CA GLU A 18 8.51 -32.02 6.79
C GLU A 18 7.88 -33.30 7.34
N ASN A 19 6.56 -33.44 7.20
CA ASN A 19 5.79 -34.53 7.81
C ASN A 19 5.33 -35.59 6.80
N LYS A 20 5.86 -35.53 5.56
CA LYS A 20 5.54 -36.45 4.46
C LYS A 20 4.04 -36.61 4.21
N MET A 21 3.26 -35.55 4.43
CA MET A 21 1.85 -35.53 4.03
C MET A 21 1.76 -35.67 2.50
N SER A 22 0.77 -36.38 1.97
CA SER A 22 0.57 -36.46 0.51
C SER A 22 -0.09 -35.18 -0.02
N MET A 23 0.17 -34.82 -1.27
CA MET A 23 -0.40 -33.61 -1.87
C MET A 23 -1.95 -33.65 -1.89
N ASP A 24 -2.56 -34.82 -2.08
CA ASP A 24 -4.02 -34.97 -2.00
C ASP A 24 -4.57 -34.57 -0.62
N LYS A 25 -3.83 -34.92 0.45
CA LYS A 25 -4.19 -34.51 1.82
C LYS A 25 -4.02 -33.00 2.00
N VAL A 26 -2.93 -32.42 1.51
CA VAL A 26 -2.66 -30.97 1.55
C VAL A 26 -3.82 -30.19 0.91
N LEU A 27 -4.24 -30.61 -0.29
CA LEU A 27 -5.37 -30.00 -1.01
C LEU A 27 -6.68 -30.15 -0.25
N SER A 28 -6.96 -31.34 0.31
CA SER A 28 -8.17 -31.57 1.12
C SER A 28 -8.21 -30.73 2.40
N HIS A 29 -7.05 -30.46 3.01
CA HIS A 29 -6.94 -29.68 4.25
C HIS A 29 -6.96 -28.17 4.00
N THR A 30 -6.61 -27.71 2.81
CA THR A 30 -6.58 -26.27 2.45
C THR A 30 -7.81 -25.84 1.64
N GLY A 31 -8.54 -26.78 1.05
CA GLY A 31 -9.72 -26.51 0.23
C GLY A 31 -9.41 -26.18 -1.23
N TYR A 32 -8.14 -26.19 -1.64
CA TYR A 32 -7.73 -25.98 -3.03
C TYR A 32 -7.95 -27.24 -3.87
N ALA A 33 -8.43 -27.06 -5.10
CA ALA A 33 -8.60 -28.15 -6.06
C ALA A 33 -7.30 -28.47 -6.82
N ARG A 34 -6.40 -27.49 -6.95
CA ARG A 34 -5.15 -27.60 -7.71
C ARG A 34 -3.98 -27.10 -6.88
N TRP A 35 -2.84 -27.78 -7.04
CA TRP A 35 -1.59 -27.39 -6.39
C TRP A 35 -1.06 -26.05 -6.89
N SER A 36 -1.35 -25.67 -8.14
CA SER A 36 -0.99 -24.37 -8.72
C SER A 36 -1.59 -23.21 -7.93
N ASP A 37 -2.87 -23.37 -7.55
CA ASP A 37 -3.65 -22.32 -6.91
C ASP A 37 -3.20 -22.16 -5.45
N LEU A 38 -2.92 -23.29 -4.78
CA LEU A 38 -2.31 -23.32 -3.45
C LEU A 38 -0.92 -22.67 -3.45
N ALA A 39 -0.09 -22.94 -4.46
CA ALA A 39 1.24 -22.37 -4.55
C ALA A 39 1.21 -20.87 -4.83
N ALA A 40 0.30 -20.41 -5.69
CA ALA A 40 0.10 -19.00 -5.97
C ALA A 40 -0.35 -18.23 -4.72
N ASP A 41 -1.34 -18.75 -3.99
CA ASP A 41 -1.84 -18.13 -2.76
C ASP A 41 -0.78 -18.10 -1.65
N HIS A 42 0.03 -19.16 -1.52
CA HIS A 42 1.16 -19.15 -0.60
C HIS A 42 2.22 -18.09 -0.97
N GLN A 43 2.50 -17.93 -2.26
CA GLN A 43 3.45 -16.92 -2.73
C GLN A 43 2.93 -15.51 -2.45
N GLU A 44 1.66 -15.24 -2.76
CA GLU A 44 1.00 -13.97 -2.44
C GLU A 44 1.02 -13.70 -0.93
N ALA A 45 0.75 -14.72 -0.10
CA ALA A 45 0.81 -14.59 1.36
C ALA A 45 2.21 -14.23 1.87
N LEU A 46 3.28 -14.76 1.26
CA LEU A 46 4.66 -14.41 1.59
C LEU A 46 4.99 -12.97 1.20
N GLU A 47 4.59 -12.55 0.00
CA GLU A 47 4.79 -11.18 -0.48
C GLU A 47 4.03 -10.17 0.39
N ASN A 48 2.79 -10.48 0.75
CA ASN A 48 1.99 -9.66 1.66
C ASN A 48 2.61 -9.59 3.05
N GLN A 49 3.19 -10.69 3.55
CA GLN A 49 3.88 -10.69 4.83
C GLN A 49 5.15 -9.84 4.78
N GLU A 50 5.93 -9.92 3.70
CA GLU A 50 7.12 -9.10 3.49
C GLU A 50 6.76 -7.61 3.44
N ASN A 51 5.76 -7.24 2.64
CA ASN A 51 5.26 -5.87 2.55
C ASN A 51 4.77 -5.36 3.92
N ALA A 52 3.99 -6.15 4.65
CA ALA A 52 3.52 -5.77 5.98
C ALA A 52 4.67 -5.58 6.98
N ILE A 53 5.74 -6.37 6.89
CA ILE A 53 6.93 -6.20 7.72
C ILE A 53 7.65 -4.90 7.34
N GLN A 54 7.81 -4.61 6.05
CA GLN A 54 8.41 -3.36 5.59
C GLN A 54 7.61 -2.15 6.09
N ASP A 55 6.28 -2.20 6.01
CA ASP A 55 5.38 -1.15 6.52
C ASP A 55 5.51 -0.90 8.03
N MET A 56 5.68 -1.97 8.80
CA MET A 56 5.90 -1.90 10.24
C MET A 56 7.28 -1.36 10.60
N LEU A 57 8.28 -1.56 9.74
CA LEU A 57 9.66 -1.11 9.95
C LEU A 57 9.91 0.29 9.41
N MET A 58 9.02 0.83 8.58
CA MET A 58 9.12 2.20 8.08
C MET A 58 9.03 3.24 9.19
N SER A 59 9.98 4.17 9.17
CA SER A 59 9.91 5.39 9.97
C SER A 59 8.78 6.31 9.48
N PRO A 60 8.29 7.23 10.34
CA PRO A 60 7.31 8.23 9.91
C PRO A 60 7.79 9.11 8.74
N GLU A 61 9.09 9.36 8.65
CA GLU A 61 9.67 10.17 7.57
C GLU A 61 9.66 9.44 6.23
N GLU A 62 9.97 8.14 6.23
CA GLU A 62 9.92 7.29 5.03
C GLU A 62 8.48 7.16 4.52
N ARG A 63 7.54 6.89 5.42
CA ARG A 63 6.12 6.84 5.06
C ARG A 63 5.62 8.16 4.47
N GLN A 64 6.01 9.29 5.07
CA GLN A 64 5.64 10.60 4.53
C GLN A 64 6.22 10.85 3.14
N ARG A 65 7.44 10.35 2.88
CA ARG A 65 8.07 10.45 1.56
C ARG A 65 7.31 9.61 0.52
N GLU A 66 6.92 8.39 0.85
CA GLU A 66 6.12 7.56 -0.05
C GLU A 66 4.78 8.23 -0.38
N GLU A 67 4.08 8.74 0.62
CA GLU A 67 2.84 9.51 0.42
C GLU A 67 3.06 10.75 -0.46
N ASP A 68 4.21 11.42 -0.34
CA ASP A 68 4.52 12.58 -1.18
C ASP A 68 4.81 12.17 -2.63
N VAL A 69 5.51 11.05 -2.85
CA VAL A 69 5.78 10.47 -4.18
C VAL A 69 4.48 10.00 -4.83
N GLU A 70 3.62 9.32 -4.09
CA GLU A 70 2.29 8.91 -4.57
C GLU A 70 1.47 10.12 -5.03
N ALA A 71 1.50 11.22 -4.27
CA ALA A 71 0.82 12.44 -4.70
C ALA A 71 1.43 13.13 -5.94
N VAL A 72 2.73 12.95 -6.21
CA VAL A 72 3.32 13.36 -7.49
C VAL A 72 2.68 12.54 -8.61
N TRP A 73 2.58 11.22 -8.45
CA TRP A 73 1.94 10.35 -9.43
C TRP A 73 0.47 10.68 -9.64
N ASP A 74 -0.28 10.99 -8.59
CA ASP A 74 -1.69 11.35 -8.70
C ASP A 74 -1.91 12.66 -9.47
N GLN A 75 -1.05 13.66 -9.27
CA GLN A 75 -1.24 15.00 -9.84
C GLN A 75 -0.51 15.22 -11.17
N HIS A 76 0.60 14.52 -11.37
CA HIS A 76 1.50 14.71 -12.51
C HIS A 76 1.80 13.40 -13.25
N GLY A 77 1.15 12.29 -12.91
CA GLY A 77 1.41 10.99 -13.53
C GLY A 77 1.17 10.96 -15.04
N ASP A 78 0.16 11.65 -15.54
CA ASP A 78 -0.08 11.76 -16.99
C ASP A 78 1.07 12.51 -17.68
N PHE A 79 1.55 13.60 -17.07
CA PHE A 79 2.72 14.32 -17.57
C PHE A 79 3.98 13.45 -17.56
N LEU A 80 4.23 12.72 -16.47
CA LEU A 80 5.39 11.81 -16.38
C LEU A 80 5.31 10.72 -17.47
N ARG A 81 4.14 10.12 -17.68
CA ARG A 81 3.96 9.08 -18.70
C ARG A 81 4.12 9.59 -20.12
N GLU A 82 3.70 10.81 -20.41
CA GLU A 82 3.68 11.37 -21.76
C GLU A 82 5.00 12.07 -22.17
N PHE A 83 5.68 12.70 -21.22
CA PHE A 83 6.77 13.63 -21.53
C PHE A 83 8.12 13.26 -20.93
N VAL A 84 8.17 12.27 -20.03
CA VAL A 84 9.41 11.89 -19.34
C VAL A 84 9.78 10.45 -19.70
N PRO A 85 11.05 10.17 -20.07
CA PRO A 85 11.52 8.80 -20.22
C PRO A 85 11.46 8.05 -18.88
N PRO A 86 11.09 6.76 -18.85
CA PRO A 86 11.03 6.00 -17.60
C PRO A 86 12.31 6.02 -16.74
N PRO A 87 13.54 6.02 -17.31
CA PRO A 87 14.76 6.15 -16.52
C PRO A 87 14.92 7.50 -15.82
N GLU A 88 14.21 8.53 -16.26
CA GLU A 88 14.30 9.91 -15.72
C GLU A 88 13.15 10.22 -14.73
N TYR A 89 12.27 9.26 -14.46
CA TYR A 89 11.13 9.45 -13.53
C TYR A 89 11.58 9.86 -12.14
N ASP A 90 12.61 9.23 -11.58
CA ASP A 90 13.05 9.53 -10.22
C ASP A 90 13.53 10.98 -10.09
N GLU A 91 14.31 11.47 -11.07
CA GLU A 91 14.81 12.84 -11.09
C GLU A 91 13.66 13.84 -11.21
N GLU A 92 12.70 13.56 -12.08
CA GLU A 92 11.56 14.45 -12.29
C GLU A 92 10.58 14.43 -11.10
N ILE A 93 10.38 13.28 -10.47
CA ILE A 93 9.61 13.17 -9.23
C ILE A 93 10.25 14.02 -8.14
N GLU A 94 11.56 13.91 -7.93
CA GLU A 94 12.30 14.73 -6.96
C GLU A 94 12.18 16.23 -7.26
N ARG A 95 12.13 16.62 -8.55
CA ARG A 95 11.88 18.00 -8.97
C ARG A 95 10.47 18.48 -8.60
N LEU A 96 9.47 17.61 -8.66
CA LEU A 96 8.05 17.92 -8.40
C LEU A 96 7.67 17.83 -6.91
N LEU A 97 8.37 17.02 -6.11
CA LEU A 97 8.09 16.83 -4.68
C LEU A 97 7.94 18.15 -3.88
N PRO A 98 8.80 19.18 -4.06
CA PRO A 98 8.63 20.45 -3.35
C PRO A 98 7.30 21.15 -3.65
N LEU A 99 6.77 21.01 -4.86
CA LEU A 99 5.48 21.59 -5.25
C LEU A 99 4.32 20.90 -4.52
N ILE A 100 4.35 19.57 -4.46
CA ILE A 100 3.35 18.78 -3.71
C ILE A 100 3.37 19.15 -2.23
N LYS A 101 4.55 19.19 -1.61
CA LYS A 101 4.73 19.57 -0.20
C LYS A 101 4.15 20.95 0.10
N LYS A 102 4.46 21.96 -0.73
CA LYS A 102 3.91 23.32 -0.58
C LYS A 102 2.40 23.35 -0.77
N THR A 103 1.88 22.63 -1.75
CA THR A 103 0.43 22.57 -2.02
C THR A 103 -0.33 21.97 -0.83
N ARG A 104 0.18 20.86 -0.27
CA ARG A 104 -0.38 20.26 0.96
C ARG A 104 -0.33 21.21 2.14
N GLN A 105 0.79 21.91 2.36
CA GLN A 105 0.91 22.91 3.43
C GLN A 105 -0.13 24.03 3.29
N LEU A 106 -0.33 24.55 2.08
CA LEU A 106 -1.34 25.58 1.82
C LEU A 106 -2.76 25.07 2.05
N GLN A 107 -3.09 23.86 1.58
CA GLN A 107 -4.40 23.25 1.82
C GLN A 107 -4.67 23.01 3.31
N ASN A 108 -3.67 22.52 4.05
CA ASN A 108 -3.76 22.31 5.49
C ASN A 108 -3.93 23.64 6.25
N ALA A 109 -3.18 24.68 5.86
CA ALA A 109 -3.34 26.02 6.41
C ALA A 109 -4.74 26.59 6.14
N ALA A 110 -5.27 26.41 4.93
CA ALA A 110 -6.63 26.85 4.56
C ALA A 110 -7.73 26.09 5.33
N ARG A 111 -7.51 24.80 5.64
CA ARG A 111 -8.42 23.98 6.45
C ARG A 111 -8.34 24.26 7.95
N SER A 112 -7.29 24.94 8.40
CA SER A 112 -7.08 25.23 9.82
C SER A 112 -8.21 26.12 10.39
N LYS A 113 -8.64 25.81 11.63
CA LYS A 113 -9.66 26.58 12.38
C LYS A 113 -9.41 28.10 12.40
N PRO A 114 -8.20 28.60 12.69
CA PRO A 114 -7.97 30.05 12.76
C PRO A 114 -8.23 30.76 11.42
N PHE A 115 -7.94 30.12 10.28
CA PHE A 115 -8.27 30.68 8.97
C PHE A 115 -9.79 30.71 8.72
N ARG A 116 -10.49 29.60 9.01
CA ARG A 116 -11.96 29.52 8.87
C ARG A 116 -12.68 30.54 9.77
N ASP A 117 -12.23 30.70 11.01
CA ASP A 117 -12.79 31.65 11.97
C ASP A 117 -12.50 33.11 11.58
N ALA A 118 -11.35 33.39 10.96
CA ALA A 118 -11.02 34.71 10.43
C ALA A 118 -11.88 35.07 9.20
N VAL A 119 -12.10 34.13 8.29
CA VAL A 119 -12.99 34.31 7.14
C VAL A 119 -14.43 34.54 7.60
N ARG A 120 -14.92 33.74 8.55
CA ARG A 120 -16.28 33.88 9.12
C ARG A 120 -16.47 35.25 9.78
N ARG A 121 -15.49 35.71 10.57
CA ARG A 121 -15.53 37.04 11.21
C ARG A 121 -15.55 38.19 10.21
N ARG A 122 -14.80 38.10 9.10
CA ARG A 122 -14.85 39.11 8.03
C ARG A 122 -16.20 39.14 7.32
N GLN A 123 -16.79 37.99 7.03
CA GLN A 123 -18.10 37.92 6.37
C GLN A 123 -19.23 38.48 7.25
N SER A 124 -19.19 38.24 8.56
CA SER A 124 -20.16 38.82 9.52
C SER A 124 -20.01 40.33 9.74
N ALA A 125 -18.88 40.93 9.39
CA ALA A 125 -18.63 42.37 9.53
C ALA A 125 -19.03 43.19 8.30
N LEU A 126 -19.40 42.52 7.19
CA LEU A 126 -19.85 43.12 5.93
C LEU A 126 -21.38 43.04 5.75
N GLN A 127 -22.10 42.47 6.73
CA GLN A 127 -23.56 42.52 6.86
C GLN A 127 -23.94 43.60 7.87
#